data_AF-A0A8U0HVB9-F1
#
_entry.id   AF-A0A8U0HVB9-F1
#
_cell.length_a   1.000
_cell.length_b   1.000
_cell.length_c   1.000
_cell.angle_alpha   90.00
_cell.angle_beta   90.00
_cell.angle_gamma   90.00
#
_symmetry.space_group_name_H-M   'P 1'
#
loop_
_entity.id
_entity.type
_entity.pdbx_description
1 polymer ?
#
loop_
_entity_poly.entity_id
_entity_poly.type
_entity_poly.pdbx_seq_one_letter_code
_entity_poly.pdbx_strand_id
1 'polypeptide(L)' 'MTSEYDLDCAVCGTSLTRREVAGDALGVGASESLEVAECPDCGGRYFPEETLERLEN' A
#
# COMPACT_ATOMS: atom_id res chain seq x y z
N MET A 1 12.92 -9.09 -10.60
CA MET A 1 12.76 -8.41 -9.31
C MET A 1 11.28 -8.09 -9.22
N THR A 2 10.53 -8.83 -8.41
CA THR A 2 9.08 -8.67 -8.28
C THR A 2 8.86 -7.81 -7.04
N SER A 3 8.40 -6.57 -7.22
CA SER A 3 7.99 -5.76 -6.07
C SER A 3 6.62 -6.21 -5.58
N GLU A 4 6.28 -5.92 -4.33
CA GLU A 4 4.96 -6.26 -3.75
C GLU A 4 3.78 -5.59 -4.49
N TYR A 5 4.05 -4.52 -5.24
CA TYR A 5 3.09 -3.86 -6.13
C TYR A 5 2.80 -4.64 -7.43
N ASP A 6 3.72 -5.51 -7.83
CA ASP A 6 3.57 -6.38 -9.01
C ASP A 6 2.82 -7.67 -8.65
N LEU A 7 2.47 -7.85 -7.37
CA LEU A 7 1.69 -8.98 -6.91
C LEU A 7 0.21 -8.77 -7.23
N ASP A 8 -0.46 -9.88 -7.52
CA ASP A 8 -1.89 -9.92 -7.64
C ASP A 8 -2.54 -9.73 -6.25
N CYS A 9 -3.67 -9.06 -6.23
CA CYS A 9 -4.45 -8.87 -5.03
C CYS A 9 -4.83 -10.25 -4.45
N ALA A 10 -4.51 -10.49 -3.17
CA ALA A 10 -4.80 -11.76 -2.52
C ALA A 10 -6.31 -12.06 -2.38
N VAL A 11 -7.19 -11.06 -2.58
CA VAL A 11 -8.65 -11.21 -2.51
C VAL A 11 -9.26 -11.56 -3.87
N CYS A 12 -8.87 -10.86 -4.94
CA CYS A 12 -9.53 -10.99 -6.25
C CYS A 12 -8.59 -11.42 -7.39
N GLY A 13 -7.28 -11.45 -7.17
CA GLY A 13 -6.28 -11.78 -8.19
C GLY A 13 -6.05 -10.67 -9.21
N THR A 14 -6.56 -9.45 -8.98
CA THR A 14 -6.33 -8.30 -9.86
C THR A 14 -4.95 -7.69 -9.61
N SER A 15 -4.34 -7.14 -10.65
CA SER A 15 -3.11 -6.35 -10.57
C SER A 15 -3.25 -5.23 -9.53
N LEU A 16 -2.38 -5.24 -8.52
CA LEU A 16 -2.28 -4.12 -7.60
C LEU A 16 -1.67 -2.91 -8.32
N THR A 17 -2.10 -1.72 -7.91
CA THR A 17 -1.54 -0.46 -8.41
C THR A 17 -0.87 0.27 -7.27
N ARG A 18 0.37 0.71 -7.50
CA ARG A 18 1.08 1.58 -6.55
C ARG A 18 0.35 2.92 -6.46
N ARG A 19 0.00 3.31 -5.24
CA ARG A 19 -0.60 4.59 -4.93
C ARG A 19 0.12 5.21 -3.74
N GLU A 20 0.39 6.50 -3.81
CA GLU A 20 0.93 7.24 -2.69
C GLU A 20 -0.23 7.88 -1.92
N VAL A 21 -0.30 7.65 -0.61
CA VAL A 21 -1.37 8.16 0.25
C VAL A 21 -0.74 8.82 1.47
N ALA A 22 -1.19 10.03 1.81
CA ALA A 22 -0.74 10.71 3.01
C ALA A 22 -0.99 9.85 4.26
N GLY A 23 0.01 9.72 5.13
CA GLY A 23 -0.14 9.00 6.40
C GLY A 23 -1.27 9.54 7.28
N ASP A 24 -1.55 10.84 7.18
CA ASP A 24 -2.71 11.49 7.81
C ASP A 24 -4.04 10.92 7.30
N ALA A 25 -4.18 10.72 5.98
CA ALA A 25 -5.36 10.12 5.37
C ALA A 25 -5.55 8.63 5.71
N LEU A 26 -4.47 7.96 6.12
CA LEU A 26 -4.46 6.58 6.59
C LEU A 26 -4.71 6.47 8.10
N GLY A 27 -4.76 7.60 8.82
CA GLY A 27 -4.98 7.62 10.28
C GLY A 27 -3.81 7.09 11.10
N VAL A 28 -2.63 6.92 10.48
CA VAL A 28 -1.41 6.43 11.13
C VAL A 28 -0.56 7.55 11.70
N GLY A 29 -0.96 8.81 11.56
CA GLY A 29 -0.26 9.97 12.14
C GLY A 29 1.09 10.26 11.49
N ALA A 30 1.42 9.59 10.38
CA ALA A 30 2.61 9.91 9.59
C ALA A 30 2.36 11.20 8.79
N SER A 31 3.26 12.17 8.96
CA SER A 31 3.24 13.44 8.22
C SER A 31 3.68 13.27 6.76
N GLU A 32 4.33 12.15 6.46
CA GLU A 32 4.86 11.81 5.16
C GLU A 32 3.85 10.99 4.36
N SER A 33 4.00 11.02 3.03
CA SER A 33 3.24 10.18 2.14
C SER A 33 3.80 8.77 2.11
N LEU A 34 2.91 7.79 2.23
CA LEU A 34 3.22 6.38 2.31
C LEU A 34 2.82 5.71 1.00
N GLU A 35 3.66 4.80 0.53
CA GLU A 35 3.36 4.02 -0.66
C GLU A 35 2.50 2.81 -0.25
N VAL A 36 1.37 2.66 -0.90
CA VAL A 36 0.44 1.55 -0.68
C VAL A 36 0.09 0.91 -2.00
N ALA A 37 -0.11 -0.40 -1.98
CA ALA A 37 -0.62 -1.12 -3.12
C ALA A 37 -2.15 -1.18 -3.00
N GLU A 38 -2.86 -0.49 -3.89
CA GLU A 38 -4.32 -0.47 -3.91
C GLU A 38 -4.86 -1.32 -5.06
N CYS A 39 -5.86 -2.14 -4.73
CA CYS A 39 -6.65 -2.90 -5.68
C CYS A 39 -7.82 -2.04 -6.18
N PRO A 40 -7.87 -1.65 -7.47
CA PRO A 40 -8.95 -0.82 -7.99
C PRO A 40 -10.30 -1.56 -8.07
N ASP A 41 -10.28 -2.89 -8.11
CA ASP A 41 -11.48 -3.71 -8.28
C ASP A 41 -12.19 -3.98 -6.95
N CYS A 42 -11.40 -4.31 -5.94
CA CYS A 42 -11.88 -4.76 -4.63
C CYS A 42 -11.72 -3.71 -3.52
N GLY A 43 -10.96 -2.63 -3.77
CA GLY A 43 -10.65 -1.59 -2.79
C GLY A 43 -9.69 -2.04 -1.68
N GLY A 44 -9.11 -3.23 -1.81
CA GLY A 44 -8.10 -3.74 -0.88
C GLY A 44 -6.84 -2.88 -0.91
N ARG A 45 -6.35 -2.48 0.26
CA ARG A 45 -5.12 -1.71 0.42
C ARG A 45 -4.10 -2.58 1.15
N TYR A 46 -2.93 -2.70 0.58
CA TYR A 46 -1.81 -3.46 1.11
C TYR A 46 -0.66 -2.50 1.40
N PHE A 47 -0.06 -2.67 2.57
CA PHE A 47 1.07 -1.87 3.01
C PHE A 47 2.34 -2.69 2.79
N PRO A 48 3.24 -2.24 1.89
CA PRO A 48 4.52 -2.89 1.68
C PRO A 48 5.39 -2.81 2.94
N GLU A 49 6.37 -3.71 3.04
CA GLU A 49 7.32 -3.76 4.16
C GLU A 49 8.00 -2.41 4.39
N GLU A 50 8.45 -1.72 3.33
CA GLU A 50 9.04 -0.37 3.42
C GLU A 50 8.13 0.66 4.10
N THR A 51 6.82 0.57 3.89
CA THR A 51 5.84 1.46 4.50
C THR A 51 5.63 1.11 5.97
N LEU A 52 5.67 -0.17 6.33
CA LEU A 52 5.61 -0.62 7.72
C LEU A 52 6.87 -0.21 8.49
N GLU A 53 8.06 -0.36 7.91
CA GLU A 53 9.33 0.10 8.50
C GLU A 53 9.31 1.60 8.79
N ARG A 54 8.66 2.40 7.93
CA ARG A 54 8.48 3.85 8.12
C ARG A 54 7.51 4.21 9.24
N LEU A 55 6.58 3.32 9.58
CA LEU A 55 5.57 3.52 10.63
C LEU A 55 6.03 3.04 12.01
N GLU A 56 6.99 2.11 12.07
CA GLU A 56 7.55 1.59 13.33
C GLU A 56 8.66 2.48 13.94
N ASN A 57 9.01 3.61 13.31
CA ASN A 57 10.02 4.57 13.80
C ASN A 57 9.40 5.84 14.39
#